data_AF-A0A1A8W6R5-F1
#
_entry.id   AF-A0A1A8W6R5-F1
#
_cell.length_a   1.000
_cell.length_b   1.000
_cell.length_c   1.000
_cell.angle_alpha   90.00
_cell.angle_beta   90.00
_cell.angle_gamma   90.00
#
_symmetry.space_group_name_H-M   'P 1'
#
loop_
_entity.id
_entity.type
_entity.pdbx_description
1 polymer ?
#
loop_
_entity_poly.entity_id
_entity_poly.type
_entity_poly.pdbx_seq_one_letter_code
_entity_poly.pdbx_strand_id
1 'polypeptide(L)'
;MNVDLLQQLVDDNKVKSEKVGSQNVFWVLKTEESSNLQNKHQELIEKKGEYEDIIKKEKEGYEELVNALKISDDELRSKLKEVKKLTDQLDHKKKELENLKKTDIKEIEKMKAQNKCAVESIQR
;
A
#
# COMPACT_ATOMS: atom_id res chain seq x y z
N MET A 1 -38.98 -14.12 -37.30
CA MET A 1 -37.79 -14.35 -36.45
C MET A 1 -37.70 -13.18 -35.51
N ASN A 2 -37.69 -13.41 -34.21
CA ASN A 2 -37.74 -12.36 -33.20
C ASN A 2 -36.43 -11.55 -33.26
N VAL A 3 -36.51 -10.27 -33.66
CA VAL A 3 -35.32 -9.40 -33.77
C VAL A 3 -34.58 -9.31 -32.44
N ASP A 4 -35.32 -9.36 -31.34
CA ASP A 4 -34.79 -9.36 -29.96
C ASP A 4 -33.89 -10.57 -29.68
N LEU A 5 -34.20 -11.75 -30.23
CA LEU A 5 -33.39 -12.95 -30.02
C LEU A 5 -32.07 -12.87 -30.79
N LEU A 6 -32.10 -12.33 -32.01
CA LEU A 6 -30.87 -12.12 -32.80
C LEU A 6 -29.99 -11.05 -32.16
N GLN A 7 -30.59 -9.98 -31.64
CA GLN A 7 -29.84 -8.95 -30.93
C GLN A 7 -29.18 -9.51 -29.66
N GLN A 8 -29.91 -10.30 -28.87
CA GLN A 8 -29.35 -10.97 -27.69
C GLN A 8 -28.17 -11.90 -28.05
N LEU A 9 -28.25 -12.64 -29.16
CA LEU A 9 -27.15 -13.49 -29.61
C LEU A 9 -25.92 -12.70 -30.11
N VAL A 10 -26.13 -11.50 -30.64
CA VAL A 10 -25.03 -10.58 -30.99
C VAL A 10 -24.39 -10.01 -29.73
N ASP A 11 -25.21 -9.61 -28.75
CA ASP A 11 -24.75 -9.07 -27.47
C ASP A 11 -23.94 -10.12 -26.68
N ASP A 12 -24.36 -11.40 -26.73
CA ASP A 12 -23.63 -12.55 -26.16
C ASP A 12 -22.41 -12.97 -27.01
N ASN A 13 -22.09 -12.23 -28.07
CA ASN A 13 -20.99 -12.47 -29.00
C ASN A 13 -21.01 -13.87 -29.66
N LYS A 14 -22.22 -14.46 -29.78
CA LYS A 14 -22.48 -15.76 -30.42
C LYS A 14 -22.75 -15.65 -31.91
N VAL A 15 -23.22 -14.49 -32.38
CA VAL A 15 -23.51 -14.21 -33.78
C VAL A 15 -22.85 -12.88 -34.13
N LYS A 16 -22.16 -12.81 -35.27
CA LYS A 16 -21.64 -11.54 -35.79
C LYS A 16 -22.71 -10.86 -36.62
N SER A 17 -22.75 -9.54 -36.57
CA SER A 17 -23.64 -8.72 -37.39
C SER A 17 -22.86 -7.60 -38.07
N GLU A 18 -23.11 -7.39 -39.36
CA GLU A 18 -22.59 -6.23 -40.09
C GLU A 18 -23.69 -5.64 -40.97
N LYS A 19 -23.69 -4.32 -41.10
CA LYS A 19 -24.62 -3.61 -41.97
C LYS A 19 -24.01 -3.47 -43.35
N VAL A 20 -24.56 -4.20 -44.32
CA VAL A 20 -24.15 -4.14 -45.73
C VAL A 20 -25.23 -3.40 -46.51
N GLY A 21 -24.95 -2.15 -46.86
CA GLY A 21 -25.93 -1.26 -47.51
C GLY A 21 -27.12 -0.96 -46.61
N SER A 22 -28.33 -1.36 -47.05
CA SER A 22 -29.58 -1.16 -46.30
C SER A 22 -30.02 -2.38 -45.48
N GLN A 23 -29.24 -3.46 -45.45
CA GLN A 23 -29.58 -4.70 -44.75
C GLN A 23 -28.54 -5.05 -43.67
N ASN A 24 -29.02 -5.66 -42.58
CA ASN A 24 -28.16 -6.24 -41.55
C ASN A 24 -27.93 -7.72 -41.88
N VAL A 25 -26.67 -8.11 -42.03
CA VAL A 25 -26.24 -9.47 -42.32
C VAL A 25 -25.69 -10.09 -41.03
N PHE A 26 -26.10 -11.33 -40.74
CA PHE A 26 -25.70 -12.06 -39.55
C PHE A 26 -25.02 -13.38 -39.94
N TRP A 27 -23.90 -13.73 -39.29
CA TRP A 27 -23.21 -14.99 -39.56
C TRP A 27 -22.53 -15.57 -38.31
N VAL A 28 -22.24 -16.87 -38.38
CA VAL A 28 -21.48 -17.62 -37.37
C VAL A 28 -20.40 -18.43 -38.07
N LEU A 29 -19.15 -18.22 -37.69
CA LEU A 29 -18.03 -19.04 -38.14
C LEU A 29 -17.76 -20.12 -37.09
N LYS A 30 -18.03 -21.39 -37.44
CA LYS A 30 -17.84 -22.52 -36.51
C LYS A 30 -16.40 -22.67 -36.00
N THR A 31 -15.42 -22.17 -36.75
CA THR A 31 -14.00 -22.24 -36.42
C THR A 31 -13.51 -21.05 -35.58
N GLU A 32 -14.27 -19.95 -35.53
CA GLU A 32 -13.85 -18.71 -34.87
C GLU A 32 -13.81 -18.85 -33.35
N GLU A 33 -14.82 -19.48 -32.73
CA GLU A 33 -14.82 -19.72 -31.28
C GLU A 33 -13.59 -20.55 -30.86
N SER A 34 -13.24 -21.57 -31.66
CA SER A 34 -12.07 -22.41 -31.40
C SER A 34 -10.75 -21.65 -31.59
N SER A 35 -10.64 -20.83 -32.64
CA SER A 35 -9.44 -20.04 -32.89
C SER A 35 -9.25 -18.96 -31.83
N ASN A 36 -10.32 -18.26 -31.44
CA ASN A 36 -10.29 -17.27 -30.37
C ASN A 36 -9.90 -17.90 -29.02
N LEU A 37 -10.40 -19.10 -28.73
CA LEU A 37 -10.04 -19.82 -27.50
C LEU A 37 -8.56 -20.22 -27.51
N GLN A 38 -8.06 -20.73 -28.64
CA GLN A 38 -6.65 -21.10 -28.78
C GLN A 38 -5.72 -19.90 -28.65
N ASN A 39 -6.07 -18.77 -29.27
CA ASN A 39 -5.29 -17.53 -29.18
C ASN A 39 -5.27 -16.99 -27.74
N LYS A 40 -6.44 -16.91 -27.09
CA LYS A 40 -6.52 -16.50 -25.67
C LYS A 40 -5.73 -17.43 -24.75
N HIS A 41 -5.79 -18.73 -25.00
CA HIS A 41 -5.02 -19.70 -24.23
C HIS A 41 -3.51 -19.50 -24.40
N GLN A 42 -3.06 -19.24 -25.62
CA GLN A 42 -1.65 -18.94 -25.92
C GLN A 42 -1.19 -17.64 -25.24
N GLU A 43 -1.99 -16.57 -25.32
CA GLU A 43 -1.73 -15.30 -24.63
C GLU A 43 -1.62 -15.48 -23.11
N LEU A 44 -2.47 -16.33 -22.52
CA LEU A 44 -2.42 -16.62 -21.08
C LEU A 44 -1.17 -17.42 -20.68
N ILE A 45 -0.72 -18.34 -21.53
CA ILE A 45 0.53 -19.08 -21.32
C ILE A 45 1.72 -18.12 -21.34
N GLU A 46 1.77 -17.21 -22.31
CA GLU A 46 2.85 -16.23 -22.44
C GLU A 46 2.91 -15.31 -21.22
N LYS A 47 1.76 -14.73 -20.83
CA LYS A 47 1.65 -13.91 -19.61
C LYS A 47 2.06 -14.68 -18.36
N LYS A 48 1.70 -15.96 -18.26
CA LYS A 48 2.11 -16.80 -17.13
C LYS A 48 3.64 -16.92 -17.09
N GLY A 49 4.29 -17.14 -18.22
CA GLY A 49 5.76 -17.19 -18.31
C GLY A 49 6.40 -15.87 -17.90
N GLU A 50 5.87 -14.74 -18.37
CA GLU A 50 6.35 -13.40 -17.97
C GLU A 50 6.26 -13.18 -16.45
N TYR A 51 5.14 -13.59 -15.83
CA TYR A 51 4.99 -13.49 -14.38
C TYR A 51 5.95 -14.41 -13.62
N GLU A 52 6.19 -15.62 -14.11
CA GLU A 52 7.18 -16.54 -13.51
C GLU A 52 8.60 -15.94 -13.56
N ASP A 53 8.97 -15.31 -14.68
CA ASP A 53 10.25 -14.62 -14.83
C ASP A 53 10.39 -13.40 -13.90
N ILE A 54 9.31 -12.62 -13.73
CA ILE A 54 9.27 -11.49 -12.79
C ILE A 54 9.46 -12.00 -11.36
N ILE A 55 8.72 -13.02 -10.96
CA ILE A 55 8.81 -13.61 -9.61
C ILE A 55 10.23 -14.13 -9.36
N LYS A 56 10.84 -14.77 -10.36
CA LYS A 56 12.21 -15.28 -10.25
C LYS A 56 13.21 -14.13 -10.05
N LYS A 57 13.16 -13.08 -10.87
CA LYS A 57 14.04 -11.91 -10.74
C LYS A 57 13.87 -11.20 -9.41
N GLU A 58 12.62 -11.04 -8.96
CA GLU A 58 12.33 -10.39 -7.69
C GLU A 58 12.86 -11.22 -6.52
N LYS A 59 12.68 -12.55 -6.55
CA LYS A 59 13.23 -13.46 -5.55
C LYS A 59 14.76 -13.42 -5.51
N GLU A 60 15.42 -13.44 -6.67
CA GLU A 60 16.88 -13.32 -6.77
C GLU A 60 17.35 -11.97 -6.17
N GLY A 61 16.67 -10.86 -6.50
CA GLY A 61 16.98 -9.54 -5.93
C GLY A 61 16.79 -9.47 -4.41
N TYR A 62 15.74 -10.10 -3.87
CA TYR A 62 15.56 -10.22 -2.43
C TYR A 62 16.67 -11.04 -1.77
N GLU A 63 17.07 -12.16 -2.38
CA GLU A 63 18.14 -13.01 -1.86
C GLU A 63 19.49 -12.29 -1.89
N GLU A 64 19.80 -11.54 -2.95
CA GLU A 64 20.97 -10.67 -3.02
C GLU A 64 20.95 -9.59 -1.92
N LEU A 65 19.81 -8.94 -1.70
CA LEU A 65 19.65 -7.92 -0.66
C LEU A 65 19.86 -8.52 0.74
N VAL A 66 19.26 -9.67 1.02
CA VAL A 66 19.42 -10.40 2.28
C VAL A 66 20.89 -10.80 2.50
N ASN A 67 21.53 -11.33 1.47
CA ASN A 67 22.95 -11.71 1.51
C ASN A 67 23.86 -10.48 1.71
N ALA A 68 23.55 -9.35 1.09
CA ALA A 68 24.29 -8.09 1.25
C ALA A 68 24.16 -7.52 2.67
N LEU A 69 22.96 -7.63 3.27
CA LEU A 69 22.74 -7.18 4.64
C LEU A 69 23.59 -7.94 5.65
N LYS A 70 23.96 -9.22 5.39
CA LYS A 70 24.73 -10.09 6.31
C LYS A 70 24.24 -10.07 7.77
N ILE A 71 23.00 -9.64 7.98
CA ILE A 71 22.35 -9.44 9.26
C ILE A 71 21.22 -10.46 9.27
N SER A 72 21.20 -11.29 10.31
CA SER A 72 20.11 -12.24 10.48
C SER A 72 18.79 -11.50 10.71
N ASP A 73 17.68 -12.09 10.29
CA ASP A 73 16.32 -11.53 10.51
C ASP A 73 16.07 -11.19 11.98
N ASP A 74 16.61 -11.99 12.91
CA ASP A 74 16.50 -11.75 14.35
C ASP A 74 17.29 -10.52 14.81
N GLU A 75 18.50 -10.32 14.27
CA GLU A 75 19.30 -9.14 14.58
C GLU A 75 18.68 -7.87 13.98
N LEU A 76 18.11 -7.96 12.78
CA LEU A 76 17.35 -6.86 12.16
C LEU A 76 16.13 -6.49 13.01
N ARG A 77 15.36 -7.49 13.47
CA ARG A 77 14.21 -7.28 14.36
C ARG A 77 14.61 -6.67 15.69
N SER A 78 15.74 -7.11 16.26
CA SER A 78 16.27 -6.56 17.51
C SER A 78 16.63 -5.08 17.36
N LYS A 79 17.42 -4.74 16.32
CA LYS A 79 17.77 -3.35 16.01
C LYS A 79 16.54 -2.49 15.73
N LEU A 80 15.54 -3.00 15.03
CA LEU A 80 14.28 -2.29 14.77
C LEU A 80 13.53 -1.96 16.07
N LYS A 81 13.48 -2.90 17.02
CA LYS A 81 12.88 -2.66 18.35
C LYS A 81 13.66 -1.61 19.14
N GLU A 82 14.99 -1.65 19.07
CA GLU A 82 15.85 -0.67 19.73
C GLU A 82 15.66 0.73 19.15
N VAL A 83 15.64 0.87 17.82
CA VAL A 83 15.37 2.13 17.13
C VAL A 83 14.00 2.70 17.52
N LYS A 84 12.95 1.87 17.58
CA LYS A 84 11.63 2.30 18.05
C LYS A 84 11.69 2.82 19.49
N LYS A 85 12.30 2.06 20.39
CA LYS A 85 12.44 2.46 21.80
C LYS A 85 13.20 3.79 21.95
N LEU A 86 14.29 3.98 21.21
CA LEU A 86 15.05 5.23 21.22
C LEU A 86 14.26 6.40 20.65
N THR A 87 13.45 6.16 19.61
CA THR A 87 12.57 7.18 19.02
C THR A 87 11.49 7.61 20.02
N ASP A 88 10.85 6.66 20.69
CA ASP A 88 9.84 6.95 21.73
C ASP A 88 10.45 7.74 22.90
N GLN A 89 11.66 7.37 23.33
CA GLN A 89 12.38 8.10 24.38
C GLN A 89 12.73 9.53 23.94
N LEU A 90 13.12 9.71 22.68
CA LEU A 90 13.45 11.03 22.13
C LEU A 90 12.21 11.93 22.05
N ASP A 91 11.07 11.39 21.64
CA ASP A 91 9.80 12.12 21.61
C ASP A 91 9.29 12.45 23.01
N HIS A 92 9.46 11.53 23.97
CA HIS A 92 9.15 11.81 25.37
C HIS A 92 10.00 12.97 25.92
N LYS A 93 11.32 12.90 25.72
CA LYS A 93 12.24 13.97 26.15
C LYS A 93 11.94 15.30 25.46
N LYS A 94 11.58 15.30 24.17
CA LYS A 94 11.16 16.52 23.46
C LYS A 94 9.93 17.15 24.12
N LYS A 95 8.93 16.35 24.49
CA LYS A 95 7.73 16.83 25.21
C LYS A 95 8.08 17.39 26.59
N GLU A 96 8.95 16.73 27.35
CA GLU A 96 9.43 17.25 28.63
C GLU A 96 10.13 18.60 28.44
N LEU A 97 10.97 18.73 27.42
CA LEU A 97 11.69 19.97 27.11
C LEU A 97 10.74 21.11 26.70
N GLU A 98 9.68 20.81 25.94
CA GLU A 98 8.63 21.79 25.64
C GLU A 98 7.86 22.23 26.89
N ASN A 99 7.53 21.31 27.79
CA ASN A 99 6.85 21.64 29.05
C ASN A 99 7.73 22.49 29.96
N LEU A 100 9.02 22.19 30.04
CA LEU A 100 9.99 23.00 30.78
C LEU A 100 10.14 24.39 30.16
N LYS A 101 10.15 24.51 28.83
CA LYS A 101 10.18 25.82 28.16
C LYS A 101 8.93 26.66 28.41
N LYS A 102 7.75 26.02 28.51
CA LYS A 102 6.48 26.71 28.83
C LYS A 102 6.41 27.17 30.28
N THR A 103 7.18 26.51 31.15
CA THR A 103 7.25 26.85 32.57
C THR A 103 8.26 27.98 32.75
N ASP A 104 7.80 29.23 32.77
CA ASP A 104 8.70 30.36 32.95
C ASP A 104 9.35 30.28 34.35
N ILE A 105 10.64 29.94 34.35
CA ILE A 105 11.46 29.79 35.57
C ILE A 105 11.38 31.05 36.44
N LYS A 106 11.22 32.23 35.84
CA LYS A 106 11.09 33.49 36.56
C LYS A 106 9.78 33.60 37.34
N GLU A 107 8.68 33.04 36.84
CA GLU A 107 7.42 32.99 37.58
C GLU A 107 7.49 32.03 38.77
N ILE A 108 8.16 30.89 38.62
CA ILE A 108 8.40 29.96 39.72
C ILE A 108 9.21 30.63 40.83
N GLU A 109 10.30 31.32 40.48
CA GLU A 109 11.14 32.03 41.46
C GLU A 109 10.34 33.14 42.15
N LYS A 110 9.51 33.88 41.41
CA LYS A 110 8.63 34.91 41.98
C LYS A 110 7.60 34.32 42.93
N MET A 111 6.93 33.22 42.58
CA MET A 111 6.00 32.53 43.48
C MET A 111 6.71 32.01 44.73
N LYS A 112 7.94 31.48 44.59
CA LYS A 112 8.73 30.98 45.71
C LYS A 112 9.12 32.11 46.68
N ALA A 113 9.50 33.27 46.16
CA ALA A 113 9.78 34.46 46.97
C ALA A 113 8.53 34.98 47.69
N GLN A 114 7.39 35.05 46.99
CA GLN A 114 6.12 35.49 47.58
C GLN A 114 5.64 34.54 48.69
N ASN A 115 5.72 33.22 48.47
CA ASN A 115 5.38 32.22 49.48
C ASN A 115 6.29 32.32 50.71
N LYS A 116 7.58 32.56 50.51
CA LYS A 116 8.52 32.76 51.63
C LYS A 116 8.13 33.97 52.48
N CYS A 117 7.84 35.12 51.85
CA CYS A 117 7.37 36.31 52.57
C CYS A 117 6.03 36.10 53.29
N ALA A 118 5.10 35.34 52.69
CA ALA A 118 3.81 35.03 53.31
C ALA A 118 3.98 34.14 54.55
N VAL A 119 4.82 33.10 54.47
CA VAL A 119 5.12 32.22 55.62
C VAL A 119 5.81 33.00 56.74
N GLU A 120 6.78 33.85 56.41
CA GLU A 120 7.46 34.72 57.38
C GLU A 120 6.50 35.73 58.05
N SER A 121 5.45 36.17 57.34
CA SER A 121 4.41 37.03 57.93
C SER A 121 3.43 36.27 58.82
N ILE A 122 3.15 34.99 58.54
CA ILE A 122 2.28 34.15 59.38
C ILE A 122 3.01 33.72 60.66
N GLN A 123 4.34 33.60 60.61
CA GLN A 123 5.18 33.21 61.75
C GLN A 123 5.60 34.38 62.65
N ARG A 124 5.31 35.63 62.27
CA ARG A 124 5.46 36.83 63.11
C ARG A 124 4.19 37.10 63.89
#